data_AF-A0A6B3HV69-F1
#
_entry.id   AF-A0A6B3HV69-F1
#
_cell.length_a   1.000
_cell.length_b   1.000
_cell.length_c   1.000
_cell.angle_alpha   90.00
_cell.angle_beta   90.00
_cell.angle_gamma   90.00
#
_symmetry.space_group_name_H-M   'P 1'
#
loop_
_entity.id
_entity.type
_entity.pdbx_description
1 polymer ?
#
loop_
_entity_poly.entity_id
_entity_poly.type
_entity_poly.pdbx_seq_one_letter_code
_entity_poly.pdbx_strand_id
1 'polypeptide(L)' 'MSDAADALLEKALVEEATKKSGLIWVRAAGPARAVWHVWHEGAAHLVGDGPGEQPLPEGLTD' A
#
# COMPACT_ATOMS: atom_id res chain seq x y z
N MET A 1 -22.06 14.45 -13.26
CA MET A 1 -21.51 15.14 -12.07
C MET A 1 -21.18 14.17 -10.93
N SER A 2 -21.77 12.97 -10.85
CA SER A 2 -21.43 11.96 -9.82
C SER A 2 -20.02 11.40 -9.99
N ASP A 3 -19.63 10.98 -11.19
CA ASP A 3 -18.40 10.18 -11.38
C ASP A 3 -17.11 10.88 -10.93
N ALA A 4 -17.02 12.20 -11.09
CA ALA A 4 -15.86 12.96 -10.63
C ALA A 4 -15.82 13.11 -9.11
N ALA A 5 -16.99 13.26 -8.46
CA ALA A 5 -17.08 13.33 -7.01
C ALA A 5 -16.80 11.96 -6.38
N ASP A 6 -17.30 10.88 -7.01
CA ASP A 6 -17.08 9.50 -6.56
C ASP A 6 -15.59 9.13 -6.65
N ALA A 7 -14.91 9.47 -7.75
CA ALA A 7 -13.47 9.25 -7.89
C ALA A 7 -12.65 10.01 -6.83
N LEU A 8 -13.04 11.25 -6.48
CA LEU A 8 -12.38 12.02 -5.42
C LEU A 8 -12.62 11.40 -4.04
N LEU A 9 -13.83 10.91 -3.78
CA LEU A 9 -14.16 10.22 -2.53
C LEU A 9 -13.39 8.91 -2.41
N GLU A 10 -13.34 8.09 -3.45
CA GLU A 10 -12.58 6.84 -3.49
C GLU A 10 -11.10 7.08 -3.18
N LYS A 11 -10.48 8.10 -3.79
CA LYS A 11 -9.10 8.48 -3.51
C LYS A 11 -8.91 8.90 -2.04
N ALA A 12 -9.81 9.72 -1.51
CA ALA A 12 -9.75 10.16 -0.12
C ALA A 12 -9.87 8.99 0.87
N LEU A 13 -10.73 8.01 0.57
CA LEU A 13 -10.87 6.81 1.38
C LEU A 13 -9.60 5.96 1.37
N VAL A 14 -8.97 5.77 0.20
CA VAL A 14 -7.69 5.06 0.10
C VAL A 14 -6.63 5.77 0.92
N GLU A 15 -6.46 7.08 0.73
CA GLU A 15 -5.47 7.89 1.45
C GLU A 15 -5.68 7.83 2.97
N GLU A 16 -6.91 7.99 3.45
CA GLU A 16 -7.20 7.95 4.88
C GLU A 16 -7.00 6.54 5.46
N ALA A 17 -7.38 5.49 4.73
CA ALA A 17 -7.15 4.11 5.15
C ALA A 17 -5.65 3.79 5.25
N THR A 18 -4.84 4.20 4.27
CA THR A 18 -3.39 3.98 4.27
C THR A 18 -2.63 4.86 5.24
N LYS A 19 -3.14 6.04 5.61
CA LYS A 19 -2.54 6.81 6.71
C LYS A 19 -2.73 6.15 8.08
N LYS A 20 -3.83 5.40 8.24
CA LYS A 20 -4.20 4.76 9.52
C LYS A 20 -3.70 3.33 9.64
N SER A 21 -3.54 2.61 8.53
CA SER A 21 -3.02 1.25 8.54
C SER A 21 -1.49 1.24 8.48
N GLY A 22 -0.85 0.32 9.22
CA GLY A 22 0.57 0.02 9.06
C GLY A 22 0.84 -1.16 8.13
N LEU A 23 -0.22 -1.74 7.53
CA LEU A 23 -0.14 -2.96 6.73
C LEU A 23 -1.16 -2.92 5.57
N ILE A 24 -0.76 -3.41 4.40
CA ILE A 24 -1.61 -3.64 3.22
C ILE A 24 -1.34 -5.01 2.60
N TRP A 25 -2.28 -5.52 1.79
CA TRP A 25 -2.10 -6.77 1.06
C TRP A 25 -1.67 -6.46 -0.37
N VAL A 26 -0.48 -6.91 -0.74
CA VAL A 26 0.12 -6.71 -2.06
C VAL A 26 0.28 -8.06 -2.76
N ARG A 27 -0.04 -8.08 -4.06
CA ARG A 27 0.18 -9.23 -4.94
C ARG A 27 1.35 -8.93 -5.87
N ALA A 28 2.44 -9.68 -5.72
CA ALA A 28 3.60 -9.68 -6.62
C ALA A 28 3.49 -10.89 -7.59
N ALA A 29 4.57 -11.65 -7.81
CA ALA A 29 4.53 -12.85 -8.65
C ALA A 29 3.66 -13.99 -8.07
N GLY A 30 3.40 -13.98 -6.75
CA GLY A 30 2.68 -15.02 -6.02
C GLY A 30 1.31 -14.60 -5.44
N PRO A 31 0.82 -15.34 -4.43
CA PRO A 31 -0.36 -14.95 -3.67
C PRO A 31 -0.20 -13.58 -3.01
N ALA A 32 -1.32 -12.90 -2.76
CA ALA A 32 -1.28 -11.64 -2.01
C ALA A 32 -0.73 -11.87 -0.60
N ARG A 33 0.20 -11.02 -0.18
CA ARG A 33 0.81 -11.04 1.15
C ARG A 33 0.63 -9.71 1.85
N ALA A 34 0.42 -9.80 3.15
CA ALA A 34 0.45 -8.66 4.05
C ALA A 34 1.86 -8.08 4.12
N VAL A 35 2.04 -6.80 3.81
CA VAL A 35 3.32 -6.08 3.83
C VAL A 35 3.23 -4.79 4.64
N TRP A 36 4.30 -4.45 5.36
CA TRP A 36 4.43 -3.17 6.05
C TRP A 36 4.53 -2.03 5.05
N HIS A 37 3.88 -0.91 5.39
CA HIS A 37 3.95 0.30 4.58
C HIS A 37 3.85 1.54 5.47
N VAL A 38 4.23 2.68 4.90
CA VAL A 38 4.04 4.01 5.47
C VAL A 38 3.40 4.91 4.43
N TRP A 39 2.48 5.79 4.85
CA TRP A 39 2.04 6.88 3.98
C TRP A 39 3.10 7.98 3.94
N HIS A 40 3.66 8.24 2.76
CA HIS A 40 4.68 9.27 2.55
C HIS A 40 4.47 9.92 1.19
N GLU A 41 4.57 11.26 1.13
CA GLU A 41 4.47 12.04 -0.12
C GLU A 41 3.29 11.65 -1.04
N GLY A 42 2.12 11.40 -0.45
CA GLY A 42 0.91 11.08 -1.21
C GLY A 42 0.80 9.64 -1.72
N ALA A 43 1.64 8.72 -1.22
CA ALA A 43 1.61 7.32 -1.59
C ALA A 43 1.91 6.38 -0.41
N ALA A 44 1.42 5.14 -0.50
CA ALA A 44 1.85 4.05 0.36
C ALA A 44 3.22 3.54 -0.11
N HIS A 45 4.24 3.72 0.73
CA HIS A 45 5.60 3.23 0.50
C HIS A 45 5.80 1.94 1.27
N LEU A 46 6.22 0.87 0.58
CA LEU A 46 6.48 -0.42 1.21
C LEU A 46 7.82 -0.38 1.95
N VAL A 47 7.88 -1.04 3.11
CA VAL A 47 9.07 -1.10 3.96
C VAL A 47 9.42 -2.57 4.18
N GLY A 48 10.66 -2.97 3.89
CA GLY A 48 11.08 -4.36 3.97
C GLY A 48 12.49 -4.62 3.43
N ASP A 49 12.94 -5.86 3.60
CA ASP A 49 14.26 -6.40 3.22
C ASP A 49 15.49 -5.78 3.92
N GLY A 50 15.30 -4.82 4.83
CA GLY A 50 16.35 -4.38 5.76
C GLY A 50 16.53 -5.30 6.98
N PRO A 51 17.61 -5.13 7.77
CA PRO A 51 17.83 -5.88 9.00
C PRO A 51 16.70 -5.72 10.02
N GLY A 52 16.02 -6.82 10.36
CA GLY A 52 14.88 -6.81 11.29
C GLY A 52 13.56 -6.34 10.64
N GLU A 53 13.57 -6.05 9.34
CA GLU A 53 12.39 -5.70 8.59
C GLU A 53 11.69 -6.94 8.03
N GLN A 54 10.43 -6.77 7.65
CA GLN A 54 9.68 -7.83 7.00
C GLN A 54 10.30 -8.17 5.64
N PRO A 55 10.51 -9.46 5.30
CA PRO A 55 10.93 -9.85 3.95
C PRO A 55 9.87 -9.50 2.91
N LEU A 56 10.28 -8.94 1.78
CA LEU A 56 9.38 -8.63 0.69
C LEU A 56 9.02 -9.88 -0.12
N PRO A 57 7.79 -9.93 -0.68
CA PRO A 57 7.41 -10.96 -1.65
C PRO A 57 8.35 -10.96 -2.87
N GLU A 58 8.69 -12.16 -3.36
CA GLU A 58 9.41 -12.34 -4.63
C GLU A 58 8.65 -11.67 -5.80
N GLY A 59 9.40 -11.02 -6.71
CA GLY A 59 8.82 -10.31 -7.85
C GLY A 59 8.25 -8.94 -7.52
N LEU A 60 8.51 -8.39 -6.32
CA LEU A 60 8.02 -7.08 -5.91
C LEU A 60 9.01 -5.95 -6.21
N THR A 61 10.32 -6.23 -6.16
CA THR A 61 11.40 -5.25 -6.35
C THR A 61 12.24 -5.51 -7.60
N ASP A 62 11.94 -6.62 -8.28
CA ASP A 62 12.58 -7.14 -9.50
C ASP A 62 12.29 -6.29 -10.76
#